data_AF-R5DQ35-F1
#
_entry.id   AF-R5DQ35-F1
#
_cell.length_a   1.000
_cell.length_b   1.000
_cell.length_c   1.000
_cell.angle_alpha   90.00
_cell.angle_beta   90.00
_cell.angle_gamma   90.00
#
_symmetry.space_group_name_H-M   'P 1'
#
loop_
_entity.id
_entity.type
_entity.pdbx_description
1 polymer ?
#
loop_
_entity_poly.entity_id
_entity_poly.type
_entity_poly.pdbx_seq_one_letter_code
_entity_poly.pdbx_strand_id
1 'polypeptide(L)'
;MKIQNNNNLSFNGIKISSAKFEDVREVAFDLKRAGFLSLGHKTIYCNNNISDKMKAARQIRQQSEFFDREFGAVFFPWSNEAYIMASPCYEQLMFPMIKQYDKDAVLNLLI
;
A
#
# COMPACT_ATOMS: atom_id res chain seq x y z
N MET A 1 0.60 -7.48 -16.96
CA MET A 1 0.97 -6.80 -15.70
C MET A 1 2.02 -5.75 -16.04
N LYS A 2 1.74 -4.45 -15.88
CA LYS A 2 2.75 -3.40 -16.12
C LYS A 2 3.55 -3.23 -14.82
N ILE A 3 4.76 -3.79 -14.78
CA ILE A 3 5.73 -3.57 -13.71
C ILE A 3 6.52 -2.32 -14.12
N GLN A 4 6.40 -1.23 -13.35
CA GLN A 4 7.18 0.00 -13.61
C GLN A 4 8.44 -0.02 -12.74
N ASN A 5 9.60 -0.21 -13.37
CA ASN A 5 10.90 0.00 -12.74
C ASN A 5 11.25 1.48 -12.82
N ASN A 6 10.89 2.26 -11.80
CA ASN A 6 11.28 3.67 -11.71
C ASN A 6 12.46 3.85 -10.75
N ASN A 7 13.63 4.08 -11.34
CA ASN A 7 14.86 4.40 -10.62
C ASN A 7 14.71 5.74 -9.87
N ASN A 8 15.20 5.75 -8.62
CA ASN A 8 15.46 6.88 -7.72
C ASN A 8 14.31 7.53 -6.92
N LEU A 9 13.04 7.17 -7.12
CA LEU A 9 11.92 7.65 -6.29
C LEU A 9 10.86 6.57 -6.02
N SER A 10 11.22 5.29 -6.06
CA SER A 10 10.25 4.20 -6.00
C SER A 10 9.70 3.96 -4.58
N PHE A 11 8.42 4.29 -4.40
CA PHE A 11 7.58 3.67 -3.39
C PHE A 11 7.40 2.19 -3.75
N ASN A 12 7.49 1.27 -2.78
CA ASN A 12 7.22 -0.16 -2.98
C ASN A 12 5.91 -0.55 -2.32
N GLY A 13 5.05 -1.21 -3.08
CA GLY A 13 3.74 -1.67 -2.67
C GLY A 13 2.71 -1.44 -3.78
N ILE A 14 1.44 -1.56 -3.40
CA ILE A 14 0.30 -1.40 -4.29
C ILE A 14 -0.27 -0.01 -4.04
N LYS A 15 -0.10 0.87 -5.03
CA LYS A 15 -0.73 2.19 -5.04
C LYS A 15 -2.18 2.03 -5.51
N ILE A 16 -3.10 2.59 -4.75
CA ILE A 16 -4.51 2.80 -5.09
C ILE A 16 -4.69 4.29 -5.36
N SER A 17 -5.12 4.64 -6.56
CA SER A 17 -5.35 6.03 -7.00
C SER A 17 -6.85 6.31 -6.95
N SER A 18 -7.26 7.44 -6.37
CA SER A 18 -8.67 7.77 -6.09
C SER A 18 -9.32 6.94 -4.97
N ALA A 19 -8.52 6.52 -4.00
CA ALA A 19 -8.98 5.80 -2.82
C ALA A 19 -9.89 6.68 -1.95
N LYS A 20 -11.15 6.28 -1.76
CA LYS A 20 -11.94 6.75 -0.61
C LYS A 20 -11.59 5.93 0.62
N PHE A 21 -11.78 6.51 1.80
CA PHE A 21 -11.48 5.80 3.05
C PHE A 21 -12.28 4.49 3.16
N GLU A 22 -13.53 4.50 2.71
CA GLU A 22 -14.41 3.34 2.69
C GLU A 22 -13.83 2.20 1.83
N ASP A 23 -13.32 2.53 0.64
CA ASP A 23 -12.74 1.55 -0.29
C ASP A 23 -11.48 0.90 0.30
N VAL A 24 -10.62 1.70 0.94
CA VAL A 24 -9.40 1.19 1.60
C VAL A 24 -9.76 0.28 2.77
N ARG A 25 -10.82 0.63 3.50
CA ARG A 25 -11.33 -0.18 4.61
C ARG A 25 -11.88 -1.50 4.11
N GLU A 26 -12.65 -1.51 3.02
CA GLU A 26 -13.17 -2.73 2.39
C GLU A 26 -12.05 -3.63 1.88
N VAL A 27 -11.06 -3.06 1.19
CA VAL A 27 -9.84 -3.76 0.78
C VAL A 27 -9.18 -4.43 1.99
N ALA A 28 -8.99 -3.70 3.09
CA ALA A 28 -8.38 -4.27 4.30
C ALA A 28 -9.22 -5.40 4.92
N PHE A 29 -10.55 -5.30 4.88
CA PHE A 29 -11.44 -6.37 5.33
C PHE A 29 -11.34 -7.63 4.47
N ASP A 30 -11.36 -7.48 3.15
CA ASP A 30 -11.31 -8.64 2.25
C ASP A 30 -9.92 -9.29 2.21
N LEU A 31 -8.85 -8.50 2.34
CA LEU A 31 -7.51 -9.04 2.60
C LEU A 31 -7.47 -9.86 3.90
N LYS A 32 -8.10 -9.36 4.97
CA LYS A 32 -8.20 -10.12 6.23
C LYS A 32 -8.98 -11.42 6.06
N ARG A 33 -10.07 -11.43 5.30
CA ARG A 33 -10.84 -12.65 4.97
C ARG A 33 -10.05 -13.65 4.13
N ALA A 34 -9.14 -13.18 3.28
CA ALA A 34 -8.21 -14.02 2.53
C ALA A 34 -7.01 -14.54 3.35
N GLY A 35 -6.95 -14.21 4.65
CA GLY A 35 -5.92 -14.69 5.58
C GLY A 35 -4.68 -13.80 5.66
N PHE A 36 -4.76 -12.54 5.22
CA PHE A 36 -3.72 -11.55 5.47
C PHE A 36 -3.93 -10.87 6.83
N LEU A 37 -2.84 -10.47 7.48
CA LEU A 37 -2.86 -9.85 8.81
C LEU A 37 -2.50 -8.37 8.69
N SER A 38 -3.37 -7.49 9.20
CA SER A 38 -3.02 -6.07 9.25
C SER A 38 -2.06 -5.80 10.41
N LEU A 39 -1.01 -5.04 10.16
CA LEU A 39 -0.06 -4.55 11.17
C LEU A 39 -0.70 -3.62 12.23
N GLY A 40 -1.99 -3.29 12.07
CA GLY A 40 -2.72 -2.37 12.93
C GLY A 40 -2.63 -0.92 12.45
N HIS A 41 -3.37 -0.04 13.14
CA HIS A 41 -3.44 1.37 12.80
C HIS A 41 -2.27 2.15 13.43
N LYS A 42 -1.31 2.57 12.61
CA LYS A 42 -0.32 3.59 12.98
C LYS A 42 -0.63 4.89 12.23
N THR A 43 -0.93 5.95 12.97
CA THR A 43 -1.16 7.28 12.39
C THR A 43 0.17 7.99 12.22
N ILE A 44 0.49 8.40 10.99
CA ILE A 44 1.68 9.21 10.68
C ILE A 44 1.23 10.52 10.05
N TYR A 45 1.75 11.63 10.58
CA TYR A 45 1.52 12.96 10.04
C TYR A 45 2.63 13.30 9.04
N CYS A 46 2.25 13.70 7.83
CA CYS A 46 3.18 14.21 6.82
C CYS A 46 2.51 15.34 6.03
N ASN A 47 3.31 16.23 5.42
CA ASN A 47 2.76 17.26 4.55
C ASN A 47 2.19 16.63 3.26
N ASN A 48 1.29 17.34 2.59
CA ASN A 48 0.71 16.90 1.32
C ASN A 48 1.64 17.17 0.12
N ASN A 49 2.86 16.65 0.17
CA ASN A 49 3.81 16.64 -0.96
C ASN A 49 4.39 15.23 -1.16
N ILE A 50 4.86 14.93 -2.37
CA ILE A 50 5.32 13.59 -2.75
C ILE A 50 6.50 13.12 -1.88
N SER A 51 7.45 14.00 -1.59
CA SER A 51 8.65 13.67 -0.80
C SER A 51 8.29 13.20 0.61
N ASP A 52 7.37 13.90 1.27
CA ASP A 52 6.96 13.57 2.64
C ASP A 52 6.06 12.33 2.69
N LYS A 53 5.21 12.11 1.69
CA LYS A 53 4.45 10.84 1.54
C LYS A 53 5.39 9.65 1.37
N MET A 54 6.42 9.80 0.55
CA MET A 54 7.45 8.78 0.37
C MET A 54 8.23 8.50 1.65
N LYS A 55 8.58 9.53 2.42
CA LYS A 55 9.22 9.36 3.74
C LYS A 55 8.32 8.61 4.71
N ALA A 56 7.03 8.96 4.80
CA ALA A 56 6.07 8.28 5.66
C ALA A 56 5.92 6.79 5.30
N ALA A 57 5.82 6.48 4.01
CA ALA A 57 5.80 5.10 3.53
C ALA A 57 7.09 4.34 3.86
N ARG A 58 8.26 4.95 3.65
CA ARG A 58 9.56 4.36 4.02
C ARG A 58 9.67 4.11 5.51
N GLN A 59 9.19 5.04 6.33
CA GLN A 59 9.18 4.90 7.78
C GLN A 59 8.33 3.70 8.21
N ILE A 60 7.14 3.52 7.62
CA ILE A 60 6.30 2.35 7.91
C ILE A 60 7.00 1.06 7.49
N ARG A 61 7.63 1.05 6.32
CA ARG A 61 8.36 -0.11 5.82
C ARG A 61 9.60 -0.47 6.64
N GLN A 62 10.31 0.52 7.17
CA GLN A 62 11.47 0.31 8.03
C GLN A 62 11.08 -0.09 9.45
N GLN A 63 9.96 0.42 9.95
CA GLN A 63 9.46 0.13 11.30
C GLN A 63 8.63 -1.16 11.37
N SER A 64 8.36 -1.79 10.23
CA SER A 64 7.55 -3.00 10.15
C SER A 64 8.35 -4.08 9.46
N GLU A 65 8.82 -5.05 10.24
CA GLU A 65 9.18 -6.35 9.69
C GLU A 65 7.86 -7.01 9.28
N PHE A 66 7.50 -6.95 7.99
CA PHE A 66 6.32 -7.64 7.50
C PHE A 66 6.55 -9.15 7.61
N PHE A 67 5.92 -9.79 8.59
CA PHE A 67 5.95 -11.23 8.74
C PHE A 67 5.02 -11.91 7.72
N ASP A 68 4.87 -13.23 7.86
CA ASP A 68 4.07 -14.04 6.96
C ASP A 68 2.65 -13.48 6.79
N ARG A 69 2.30 -13.10 5.55
CA ARG A 69 1.01 -12.53 5.15
C ARG A 69 0.63 -11.23 5.88
N GLU A 70 1.57 -10.53 6.49
CA GLU A 70 1.29 -9.23 7.09
C GLU A 70 1.28 -8.10 6.05
N PHE A 71 0.39 -7.13 6.25
CA PHE A 71 0.32 -5.92 5.42
C PHE A 71 0.04 -4.67 6.24
N GLY A 72 0.53 -3.54 5.71
CA GLY A 72 0.27 -2.19 6.20
C GLY A 72 -0.44 -1.39 5.12
N ALA A 73 -1.32 -0.48 5.53
CA ALA A 73 -2.01 0.44 4.63
C ALA A 73 -1.69 1.87 5.05
N VAL A 74 -1.28 2.70 4.09
CA VAL A 74 -1.06 4.13 4.29
C VAL A 74 -2.06 4.88 3.46
N PHE A 75 -2.98 5.55 4.15
CA PHE A 75 -4.00 6.37 3.52
C PHE A 75 -3.60 7.84 3.59
N PHE A 76 -3.65 8.53 2.45
CA PHE A 76 -3.43 9.96 2.33
C PHE A 76 -4.76 10.63 1.91
N PRO A 77 -5.57 11.09 2.89
CA PRO A 77 -6.91 11.60 2.62
C PRO A 77 -6.91 12.79 1.66
N TRP A 78 -5.91 13.67 1.75
CA TRP A 78 -5.85 14.89 0.95
C TRP A 78 -5.57 14.68 -0.53
N SER A 79 -5.06 13.50 -0.91
CA SER A 79 -4.83 13.15 -2.31
C SER A 79 -5.68 11.98 -2.78
N ASN A 80 -6.57 11.46 -1.93
CA ASN A 80 -7.31 10.22 -2.20
C ASN A 80 -6.37 9.12 -2.71
N GLU A 81 -5.23 8.94 -2.04
CA GLU A 81 -4.27 7.89 -2.38
C GLU A 81 -4.14 6.93 -1.21
N ALA A 82 -4.07 5.64 -1.51
CA ALA A 82 -3.72 4.64 -0.53
C ALA A 82 -2.58 3.77 -1.04
N TYR A 83 -1.81 3.26 -0.10
CA TYR A 83 -0.63 2.48 -0.38
C TYR A 83 -0.64 1.25 0.51
N ILE A 84 -0.81 0.09 -0.10
CA ILE A 84 -0.78 -1.20 0.60
C ILE A 84 0.63 -1.78 0.45
N MET A 85 1.27 -2.11 1.58
CA MET A 85 2.65 -2.60 1.64
C MET A 85 2.71 -3.94 2.36
N ALA A 86 3.53 -4.84 1.85
CA ALA A 86 3.84 -6.14 2.48
C ALA A 86 5.21 -6.63 2.00
N SER A 87 5.58 -7.85 2.35
CA SER A 87 6.67 -8.55 1.66
C SER A 87 6.35 -8.71 0.16
N PRO A 88 7.32 -8.58 -0.77
CA PRO A 88 7.06 -8.51 -2.21
C PRO A 88 6.20 -9.66 -2.78
N CYS A 89 6.39 -10.88 -2.27
CA CYS A 89 5.57 -12.03 -2.65
C CYS A 89 4.08 -11.83 -2.29
N TYR A 90 3.79 -11.27 -1.11
CA TYR A 90 2.44 -10.97 -0.67
C TYR A 90 1.85 -9.77 -1.39
N GLU A 91 2.64 -8.77 -1.75
CA GLU A 91 2.17 -7.67 -2.60
C GLU A 91 1.69 -8.19 -3.97
N GLN A 92 2.41 -9.13 -4.58
CA GLN A 92 1.97 -9.79 -5.81
C GLN A 92 0.68 -10.58 -5.63
N LEU A 93 0.52 -11.29 -4.50
CA LEU A 93 -0.69 -12.07 -4.19
C LEU A 93 -1.90 -11.18 -3.90
N MET A 94 -1.71 -10.03 -3.25
CA MET A 94 -2.78 -9.07 -2.95
C MET A 94 -3.21 -8.27 -4.18
N PHE A 95 -2.32 -8.05 -5.13
CA PHE A 95 -2.56 -7.14 -6.26
C PHE A 95 -3.83 -7.44 -7.08
N PRO A 96 -4.14 -8.71 -7.47
CA PRO A 96 -5.37 -9.03 -8.18
C PRO A 96 -6.63 -8.72 -7.36
N MET A 97 -6.59 -8.86 -6.03
CA MET A 97 -7.71 -8.53 -5.16
C MET A 97 -7.93 -7.01 -5.13
N ILE A 98 -6.86 -6.24 -4.96
CA ILE A 98 -6.93 -4.78 -4.92
C ILE A 98 -7.40 -4.18 -6.26
N LYS A 99 -7.01 -4.80 -7.38
CA LYS A 99 -7.48 -4.42 -8.73
C LYS A 99 -9.00 -4.50 -8.91
N GLN A 100 -9.71 -5.22 -8.06
CA GLN A 100 -11.18 -5.28 -8.10
C GLN A 100 -11.82 -3.96 -7.63
N TYR A 101 -11.15 -3.23 -6.73
CA TYR A 101 -11.62 -1.96 -6.16
C TYR A 101 -11.07 -0.76 -6.94
N ASP A 102 -9.83 -0.85 -7.44
CA ASP A 102 -9.21 0.18 -8.25
C ASP A 102 -8.56 -0.40 -9.51
N LYS A 103 -9.20 -0.17 -10.66
CA LYS A 103 -8.71 -0.62 -11.97
C LYS A 103 -7.41 0.05 -12.37
N ASP A 104 -7.07 1.20 -11.79
CA ASP A 104 -5.85 1.96 -12.03
C ASP A 104 -4.76 1.66 -10.99
N ALA A 105 -5.00 0.72 -10.06
CA ALA A 105 -4.01 0.34 -9.04
C ALA A 105 -2.67 -0.06 -9.68
N VAL A 106 -1.56 0.42 -9.13
CA VAL A 106 -0.22 0.15 -9.65
C VAL A 106 0.58 -0.64 -8.62
N LEU A 107 1.10 -1.80 -9.02
CA LEU A 107 2.07 -2.54 -8.22
C LEU A 107 3.47 -2.02 -8.55
N ASN A 108 4.11 -1.38 -7.58
CA ASN A 108 5.50 -0.98 -7.64
C ASN A 108 6.30 -1.94 -6.78
N LEU A 109 7.08 -2.83 -7.39
CA LEU A 109 7.99 -3.72 -6.67
C LEU A 109 9.39 -3.13 -6.73
N LEU A 110 10.11 -3.11 -5.60
CA LEU A 110 11.58 -3.10 -5.65
C LEU A 110 12.00 -4.53 -5.96
N ILE A 111 12.53 -4.73 -7.16
CA ILE A 111 13.28 -5.95 -7.53
C ILE A 111 14.73 -5.73 -7.09
#